data_AF-A0A9W9G664-F1
#
_entry.id   AF-A0A9W9G664-F1
#
_cell.length_a   1.000
_cell.length_b   1.000
_cell.length_c   1.000
_cell.angle_alpha   90.00
_cell.angle_beta   90.00
_cell.angle_gamma   90.00
#
_symmetry.space_group_name_H-M   'P 1'
#
loop_
_entity.id
_entity.type
_entity.pdbx_description
1 polymer ?
#
loop_
_entity_poly.entity_id
_entity_poly.type
_entity_poly.pdbx_seq_one_letter_code
_entity_poly.pdbx_strand_id
1 'polypeptide(L)'
;MVYQAARLYDQGYAGGEYANAGKFLAAEAAFEACERAVLAHGGMGYAKEYHVERYLREAFIPRIAPVSREMIFNYIGERVLGLPKSY
;
A
#
# COMPACT_ATOMS: atom_id res chain seq x y z
N MET A 1 -3.97 -11.02 1.57
CA MET A 1 -4.24 -10.26 2.82
C MET A 1 -5.44 -9.32 2.72
N VAL A 2 -5.61 -8.54 1.65
CA VAL A 2 -6.79 -7.66 1.48
C VAL A 2 -8.13 -8.40 1.60
N TYR A 3 -8.27 -9.57 0.94
CA TYR A 3 -9.48 -10.39 1.06
C TYR A 3 -9.76 -10.86 2.50
N GLN A 4 -8.71 -11.19 3.25
CA GLN A 4 -8.86 -11.58 4.66
C GLN A 4 -9.30 -10.40 5.52
N ALA A 5 -8.76 -9.20 5.27
CA ALA A 5 -9.18 -7.98 5.95
C ALA A 5 -10.66 -7.66 5.68
N ALA A 6 -11.10 -7.76 4.43
CA ALA A 6 -12.51 -7.59 4.04
C ALA A 6 -13.41 -8.62 4.73
N ARG A 7 -13.04 -9.90 4.71
CA ARG A 7 -13.79 -10.96 5.38
C ARG A 7 -13.94 -10.73 6.88
N LEU A 8 -12.87 -10.30 7.56
CA LEU A 8 -12.91 -9.99 8.99
C LEU A 8 -13.79 -8.77 9.28
N TYR A 9 -13.69 -7.73 8.46
CA TYR A 9 -14.55 -6.55 8.54
C TYR A 9 -16.04 -6.92 8.45
N ASP A 10 -16.42 -7.75 7.47
CA ASP A 10 -17.80 -8.21 7.29
C ASP A 10 -18.29 -9.07 8.47
N GLN A 11 -17.38 -9.70 9.21
CA GLN A 11 -17.67 -10.47 10.43
C GLN A 11 -17.75 -9.59 11.69
N GLY A 12 -17.66 -8.26 11.56
CA GLY A 12 -17.71 -7.31 12.67
C GLY A 12 -16.40 -7.16 13.43
N TYR A 13 -15.28 -7.67 12.89
CA TYR A 13 -13.97 -7.45 13.48
C TYR A 13 -13.57 -5.97 13.35
N ALA A 14 -13.39 -5.31 14.48
CA ALA A 14 -13.12 -3.87 14.53
C ALA A 14 -11.62 -3.50 14.58
N GLY A 15 -10.73 -4.50 14.62
CA GLY A 15 -9.28 -4.27 14.60
C GLY A 15 -8.79 -3.76 13.24
N GLY A 16 -7.90 -2.77 13.27
CA GLY A 16 -7.40 -2.09 12.07
C GLY A 16 -6.12 -2.71 11.50
N GLU A 17 -5.49 -3.66 12.18
CA GLU A 17 -4.20 -4.22 11.80
C GLU A 17 -4.23 -4.94 10.45
N TYR A 18 -5.29 -5.70 10.17
CA TYR A 18 -5.41 -6.43 8.91
C TYR A 18 -5.68 -5.49 7.74
N ALA A 19 -6.50 -4.46 7.95
CA ALA A 19 -6.76 -3.43 6.95
C ALA A 19 -5.48 -2.63 6.64
N ASN A 20 -4.78 -2.18 7.68
CA ASN A 20 -3.52 -1.43 7.56
C ASN A 20 -2.43 -2.26 6.89
N ALA A 21 -2.19 -3.50 7.34
CA ALA A 21 -1.20 -4.40 6.74
C ALA A 21 -1.57 -4.77 5.30
N GLY A 22 -2.85 -5.04 5.03
CA GLY A 22 -3.35 -5.35 3.69
C GLY A 22 -3.13 -4.20 2.72
N LYS A 23 -3.44 -2.98 3.14
CA LYS A 23 -3.26 -1.76 2.34
C LYS A 23 -1.77 -1.45 2.09
N PHE A 24 -0.94 -1.58 3.12
CA PHE A 24 0.51 -1.40 3.00
C PHE A 24 1.12 -2.37 1.98
N LEU A 25 0.88 -3.67 2.14
CA LEU A 25 1.46 -4.69 1.26
C LEU A 25 0.94 -4.56 -0.18
N ALA A 26 -0.34 -4.24 -0.37
CA ALA A 26 -0.89 -4.00 -1.70
C ALA A 26 -0.25 -2.77 -2.38
N ALA A 27 -0.02 -1.70 -1.62
CA ALA A 27 0.61 -0.48 -2.13
C ALA A 27 2.08 -0.69 -2.52
N GLU A 28 2.85 -1.44 -1.73
CA GLU A 28 4.24 -1.80 -2.08
C GLU A 28 4.29 -2.69 -3.33
N ALA A 29 3.46 -3.73 -3.37
CA ALA A 29 3.41 -4.64 -4.53
C ALA A 29 2.97 -3.92 -5.82
N ALA A 30 1.98 -3.01 -5.74
CA ALA A 30 1.54 -2.23 -6.89
C ALA A 30 2.65 -1.29 -7.40
N PHE A 31 3.38 -0.65 -6.49
CA PHE A 31 4.51 0.21 -6.86
C PHE A 31 5.63 -0.57 -7.53
N GLU A 32 6.06 -1.68 -6.93
CA GLU A 32 7.11 -2.54 -7.49
C GLU A 32 6.72 -3.08 -8.88
N ALA A 33 5.47 -3.52 -9.05
CA ALA A 33 4.98 -3.97 -10.34
C ALA A 33 5.00 -2.86 -11.40
N CYS A 34 4.57 -1.64 -11.06
CA CYS A 34 4.57 -0.51 -11.99
C CYS A 34 5.99 -0.05 -12.34
N GLU A 35 6.89 0.02 -11.34
CA GLU A 35 8.29 0.35 -11.55
C GLU A 35 8.94 -0.68 -12.49
N ARG A 36 8.71 -1.97 -12.24
CA ARG A 36 9.25 -3.03 -13.08
C ARG A 36 8.73 -2.96 -14.52
N ALA A 37 7.46 -2.60 -14.70
CA ALA A 37 6.86 -2.42 -16.02
C ALA A 37 7.49 -1.25 -16.79
N VAL A 38 7.73 -0.11 -16.13
CA VAL A 38 8.45 1.03 -16.71
C VAL A 38 9.85 0.61 -17.14
N LEU A 39 10.61 -0.06 -16.26
CA LEU A 39 11.97 -0.51 -16.55
C LEU A 39 12.03 -1.54 -17.69
N ALA A 40 11.05 -2.46 -17.76
CA ALA A 40 10.99 -3.47 -18.81
C ALA A 40 10.79 -2.87 -20.21
N HIS A 41 10.12 -1.72 -20.32
CA HIS A 41 9.94 -1.00 -21.58
C HIS A 41 11.09 -0.04 -21.91
N GLY A 42 12.09 0.10 -21.04
CA GLY A 42 13.20 1.03 -21.23
C GLY A 42 12.71 2.47 -21.40
N GLY A 43 13.26 3.21 -22.36
CA GLY A 43 12.82 4.59 -22.65
C GLY A 43 11.33 4.71 -23.00
N MET A 44 10.75 3.67 -23.61
CA MET A 44 9.31 3.64 -23.94
C MET A 44 8.43 3.48 -22.70
N GLY A 45 8.98 3.06 -21.56
CA GLY A 45 8.26 3.03 -20.28
C GLY A 45 7.91 4.43 -19.76
N TYR A 46 8.60 5.48 -20.22
CA TYR A 46 8.28 6.87 -19.91
C TYR A 46 7.28 7.49 -20.90
N ALA A 47 7.02 6.81 -22.02
CA ALA A 47 6.18 7.30 -23.09
C ALA A 47 4.70 7.05 -22.77
N LYS A 48 3.82 7.98 -23.17
CA LYS A 48 2.38 7.92 -22.84
C LYS A 48 1.66 6.76 -23.54
N GLU A 49 2.26 6.22 -24.59
CA GLU A 49 1.77 5.12 -25.43
C GLU A 49 1.63 3.80 -24.66
N TYR A 50 2.45 3.57 -23.62
CA TYR A 50 2.43 2.32 -22.85
C TYR A 50 1.72 2.44 -21.50
N HIS A 51 1.24 3.64 -21.12
CA HIS A 51 0.51 3.96 -19.87
C HIS A 51 1.17 3.53 -18.53
N VAL A 52 2.26 2.77 -18.55
CA VAL A 52 2.97 2.30 -17.35
C VAL A 52 3.54 3.48 -16.54
N GLU A 53 3.91 4.59 -17.19
CA GLU A 53 4.27 5.84 -16.50
C GLU A 53 3.11 6.38 -15.65
N ARG A 54 1.90 6.33 -16.19
CA ARG A 54 0.69 6.81 -15.51
C ARG A 54 0.40 5.92 -14.31
N TYR A 55 0.47 4.60 -14.50
CA TYR A 55 0.24 3.64 -13.42
C TYR A 55 1.27 3.75 -12.31
N LEU A 56 2.55 4.00 -12.63
CA LEU A 56 3.57 4.27 -11.62
C LEU A 56 3.22 5.51 -10.79
N ARG A 57 2.80 6.60 -11.45
CA ARG A 57 2.34 7.82 -10.75
C ARG A 57 1.11 7.55 -9.87
N GLU A 58 0.15 6.78 -10.35
CA GLU A 58 -1.06 6.43 -9.60
C GLU A 58 -0.78 5.49 -8.42
N ALA A 59 0.22 4.60 -8.53
CA ALA A 59 0.65 3.69 -7.46
C ALA A 59 1.21 4.42 -6.22
N PHE A 60 1.56 5.70 -6.33
CA PHE A 60 1.91 6.52 -5.16
C PHE A 60 0.72 6.86 -4.27
N ILE A 61 -0.49 7.01 -4.82
CA ILE A 61 -1.69 7.37 -4.04
C ILE A 61 -1.90 6.41 -2.85
N PRO A 62 -1.94 5.08 -3.04
CA PRO A 62 -2.12 4.17 -1.91
C PRO A 62 -0.91 4.11 -0.96
N ARG A 63 0.25 4.67 -1.30
CA ARG A 63 1.40 4.80 -0.38
C ARG A 63 1.28 6.02 0.54
N ILE A 64 0.62 7.10 0.08
CA ILE A 64 0.54 8.37 0.80
C ILE A 64 -0.84 8.67 1.41
N ALA A 65 -1.91 8.10 0.85
CA ALA A 65 -3.30 8.37 1.25
C ALA A 65 -4.14 7.07 1.33
N PRO A 66 -5.24 7.05 2.10
CA PRO A 66 -5.67 8.05 3.09
C PRO A 66 -4.79 8.09 4.37
N VAL A 67 -3.92 7.11 4.54
CA VAL A 67 -2.99 6.99 5.67
C VAL A 67 -1.60 6.64 5.12
N SER A 68 -0.54 7.33 5.55
CA SER A 68 0.81 7.03 5.06
C SER A 68 1.33 5.68 5.57
N ARG A 69 2.40 5.16 4.97
CA ARG A 69 3.12 3.98 5.46
C ARG A 69 3.55 4.14 6.91
N GLU A 70 4.08 5.31 7.24
CA GLU A 70 4.64 5.59 8.57
C GLU A 70 3.54 5.58 9.63
N MET A 71 2.35 6.09 9.30
CA MET A 71 1.19 6.03 10.19
C MET A 71 0.68 4.59 10.38
N ILE A 72 0.79 3.73 9.37
CA ILE A 72 0.50 2.28 9.51
C ILE A 72 1.50 1.63 10.46
N PHE A 73 2.79 1.97 10.36
CA PHE A 73 3.80 1.46 11.28
C PHE A 73 3.57 1.93 12.72
N ASN A 74 3.21 3.21 12.91
CA ASN A 74 2.83 3.72 14.23
C ASN A 74 1.62 2.97 14.81
N TYR A 75 0.58 2.73 14.00
CA TYR A 75 -0.58 1.94 14.43
C TYR A 75 -0.17 0.54 14.87
N ILE A 76 0.64 -0.16 14.09
CA ILE A 76 1.09 -1.52 14.43
C ILE A 76 1.96 -1.50 15.69
N GLY A 77 2.92 -0.58 15.78
CA GLY A 77 3.78 -0.44 16.96
C GLY A 77 2.99 -0.21 18.25
N GLU A 78 2.09 0.77 18.25
CA GLU A 78 1.34 1.15 19.45
C GLU A 78 0.18 0.19 19.75
N ARG A 79 -0.65 -0.12 18.75
CA ARG A 79 -1.93 -0.82 18.96
C ARG A 79 -1.81 -2.34 18.92
N VAL A 80 -0.81 -2.88 18.21
CA VAL A 80 -0.64 -4.32 18.05
C VAL A 80 0.51 -4.83 18.91
N LEU A 81 1.65 -4.12 18.92
CA LEU A 81 2.84 -4.54 19.65
C LEU A 81 2.96 -3.94 21.06
N GLY A 82 2.09 -2.98 21.42
CA GLY A 82 2.08 -2.35 22.74
C GLY A 82 3.30 -1.47 23.02
N LEU A 83 3.99 -1.01 21.98
CA LEU A 83 5.11 -0.09 22.12
C LEU A 83 4.62 1.32 22.50
N PRO A 84 5.43 2.11 23.23
CA PRO A 84 5.08 3.50 23.49
C PRO A 84 5.00 4.29 22.19
N LYS A 85 4.15 5.32 22.18
CA LYS A 85 3.97 6.22 21.03
C LYS A 85 5.30 6.83 20.60
N SER A 86 5.57 6.73 19.30
CA SER A 86 6.67 7.44 18.65
C SER A 86 6.18 8.85 18.31
N TYR A 87 6.81 9.87 18.90
CA TYR A 87 6.58 11.32 18.76
C TYR A 87 5.15 11.79 18.41
#